data_AF-A0A3D3F1E3-F1
#
_entry.id   AF-A0A3D3F1E3-F1
#
_cell.length_a   1.000
_cell.length_b   1.000
_cell.length_c   1.000
_cell.angle_alpha   90.00
_cell.angle_beta   90.00
_cell.angle_gamma   90.00
#
_symmetry.space_group_name_H-M   'P 1'
#
loop_
_entity.id
_entity.type
_entity.pdbx_description
1 polymer ?
#
loop_
_entity_poly.entity_id
_entity_poly.type
_entity_poly.pdbx_seq_one_letter_code
_entity_poly.pdbx_strand_id
1 'polypeptide(L)' 'GMISSIMLPLGMIGFGPLADVVKIEWLLLFTGILIMGVTYFFISDKVLVRAGIPLTPKSPQQE' A
#
# COMPACT_ATOMS: atom_id res chain seq x y z
N GLY A 1 -9.99 -9.59 8.08
CA GLY A 1 -9.85 -8.16 7.73
C GLY A 1 -9.97 -7.27 8.94
N MET A 2 -8.99 -7.32 9.85
CA MET A 2 -8.96 -6.50 11.08
C MET A 2 -7.79 -5.49 11.11
N ILE A 3 -6.80 -5.69 10.23
CA ILE A 3 -5.56 -4.90 10.19
C ILE A 3 -5.80 -3.57 9.46
N SER A 4 -6.60 -3.56 8.39
CA SER A 4 -6.90 -2.36 7.59
C SER A 4 -7.67 -1.30 8.36
N SER A 5 -8.58 -1.71 9.27
CA SER A 5 -9.37 -0.79 10.11
C SER A 5 -8.52 -0.04 11.14
N ILE A 6 -7.38 -0.60 11.55
CA ILE A 6 -6.47 0.01 12.52
C ILE A 6 -5.41 0.90 11.86
N MET A 7 -5.05 0.64 10.59
CA MET A 7 -4.05 1.45 9.88
C MET A 7 -4.46 2.91 9.67
N LEU A 8 -5.75 3.17 9.43
CA LEU A 8 -6.27 4.54 9.26
C LEU A 8 -6.15 5.39 10.55
N PRO A 9 -6.68 4.96 11.72
CA PRO A 9 -6.51 5.73 12.95
C PRO A 9 -5.06 5.81 13.43
N LEU A 10 -4.25 4.76 13.26
CA LEU A 10 -2.82 4.80 13.58
C LEU A 10 -2.07 5.86 12.76
N GLY A 11 -2.38 5.94 11.46
CA GLY A 11 -1.83 6.96 10.59
C GLY A 11 -2.09 8.36 11.12
N MET A 12 -3.28 8.62 11.66
CA MET A 12 -3.63 9.94 12.19
C MET A 12 -2.85 10.30 13.47
N ILE A 13 -2.62 9.32 14.35
CA ILE A 13 -1.84 9.52 15.58
C ILE A 13 -0.38 9.87 15.27
N GLY A 14 0.21 9.24 14.24
CA GLY A 14 1.59 9.52 13.83
C GLY A 14 1.71 10.74 12.91
N PHE A 15 0.97 10.74 11.80
CA PHE A 15 1.08 11.76 10.76
C PHE A 15 0.41 13.09 11.13
N GLY A 16 -0.55 13.12 12.06
CA GLY A 16 -1.18 14.35 12.53
C GLY A 16 -0.16 15.30 13.16
N PRO A 17 0.45 14.93 14.31
CA PRO A 17 1.48 15.75 14.95
C PRO A 17 2.70 15.99 14.06
N LEU A 18 3.03 15.03 13.19
CA LEU A 18 4.15 15.17 12.27
C LEU A 18 3.89 16.25 11.19
N ALA A 19 2.65 16.38 10.73
CA ALA A 19 2.24 17.41 9.77
C ALA A 19 2.24 18.82 10.38
N ASP A 20 2.14 18.94 11.71
CA ASP A 20 2.28 20.22 12.40
C ASP A 20 3.74 20.72 12.42
N VAL A 21 4.71 19.80 12.33
CA VAL A 21 6.16 20.11 12.36
C VAL A 21 6.76 20.15 10.95
N VAL A 22 6.27 19.31 10.05
CA VAL A 22 6.76 19.16 8.67
C VAL A 22 5.66 19.55 7.70
N LYS A 23 5.99 20.41 6.72
CA LYS A 23 4.97 20.82 5.73
C LYS A 23 4.41 19.61 4.97
N ILE A 24 3.11 19.62 4.74
CA ILE A 24 2.40 18.50 4.13
C ILE A 24 2.87 18.20 2.72
N GLU A 25 3.38 19.18 1.95
CA GLU A 25 3.85 18.94 0.59
C GLU A 25 5.07 18.01 0.55
N TRP A 26 5.98 18.14 1.52
CA TRP A 26 7.14 17.26 1.64
C TRP A 26 6.75 15.84 2.07
N LEU A 27 5.76 15.73 2.95
CA LEU A 27 5.25 14.46 3.42
C LEU A 27 4.57 13.69 2.28
N LEU A 28 3.77 14.38 1.46
CA LEU A 28 3.14 13.85 0.25
C LEU A 28 4.18 13.43 -0.80
N LEU A 29 5.18 14.28 -1.06
CA LEU A 29 6.22 13.97 -2.03
C LEU A 29 7.03 12.74 -1.61
N PHE A 30 7.43 12.67 -0.34
CA PHE A 30 8.22 11.56 0.19
C PHE A 30 7.44 10.25 0.20
N THR A 31 6.20 10.25 0.69
CA THR A 31 5.35 9.06 0.72
C THR A 31 5.00 8.57 -0.69
N GLY A 32 4.74 9.48 -1.63
CA GLY A 32 4.55 9.14 -3.04
C GLY A 32 5.76 8.45 -3.67
N ILE A 33 6.97 8.96 -3.42
CA ILE A 33 8.22 8.32 -3.87
C ILE A 33 8.41 6.96 -3.20
N LEU A 34 8.11 6.84 -1.90
CA LEU A 34 8.17 5.59 -1.16
C LEU A 34 7.25 4.53 -1.78
N ILE A 35 6.01 4.88 -2.09
CA ILE A 35 5.04 3.97 -2.73
C ILE A 35 5.58 3.50 -4.09
N MET A 36 6.12 4.41 -4.91
CA MET A 36 6.76 4.05 -6.18
C MET A 36 7.88 3.01 -5.99
N GLY A 37 8.74 3.21 -4.98
CA GLY A 37 9.81 2.27 -4.64
C GLY A 37 9.28 0.90 -4.20
N VAL A 38 8.26 0.88 -3.34
CA VAL A 38 7.60 -0.36 -2.90
C VAL A 38 6.95 -1.09 -4.08
N THR A 39 6.28 -0.37 -4.99
CA THR A 39 5.70 -0.97 -6.20
C THR A 39 6.77 -1.60 -7.09
N TYR A 40 7.89 -0.91 -7.30
CA TYR A 40 9.02 -1.46 -8.06
C TYR A 40 9.58 -2.74 -7.42
N PHE A 41 9.70 -2.74 -6.09
CA PHE A 41 10.14 -3.91 -5.34
C PHE A 41 9.16 -5.09 -5.49
N PHE A 42 7.86 -4.83 -5.40
CA PHE A 42 6.82 -5.86 -5.55
C PHE A 42 6.81 -6.50 -6.94
N ILE A 43 7.00 -5.72 -8.00
CA ILE A 43 7.08 -6.23 -9.38
C ILE A 43 8.34 -7.08 -9.59
N SER A 44 9.44 -6.71 -8.92
CA SER A 44 10.70 -7.43 -9.01
C SER A 44 10.65 -8.81 -8.35
N ASP A 45 9.75 -9.01 -7.39
CA ASP A 45 9.57 -10.28 -6.71
C ASP A 45 8.83 -11.31 -7.59
N LYS A 46 9.60 -12.23 -8.18
CA LYS A 46 9.08 -13.27 -9.07
C LYS A 46 8.12 -14.23 -8.36
N VAL A 47 8.21 -14.40 -7.04
CA VAL A 47 7.35 -15.29 -6.26
C VAL A 47 5.98 -14.64 -6.09
N LEU A 48 5.95 -13.35 -5.73
CA LEU A 48 4.74 -12.58 -5.57
C LEU A 48 3.99 -12.43 -6.91
N VAL A 49 4.73 -12.17 -8.00
CA VAL A 49 4.15 -12.12 -9.35
C VAL A 49 3.54 -13.47 -9.76
N ARG A 50 4.22 -14.59 -9.49
CA ARG A 50 3.70 -15.93 -9.79
C ARG A 50 2.50 -16.31 -8.93
N ALA A 51 2.49 -15.92 -7.66
CA ALA A 51 1.36 -16.12 -6.75
C ALA A 51 0.12 -15.29 -7.16
N GLY A 52 0.33 -14.17 -7.84
CA GLY A 52 -0.74 -13.34 -8.39
C GLY A 52 -1.35 -13.86 -9.70
N ILE A 53 -0.72 -14.84 -10.37
CA ILE A 53 -1.29 -15.48 -11.56
C ILE A 53 -2.38 -16.46 -11.10
N PRO A 54 -3.64 -16.31 -11.53
CA PRO A 54 -4.68 -17.25 -11.18
C PRO A 54 -4.34 -18.63 -11.75
N LEU A 55 -4.32 -19.65 -10.89
CA LEU A 55 -3.91 -21.00 -11.26
C LEU A 55 -4.90 -21.74 -12.20
N THR A 56 -6.06 -21.14 -12.48
CA THR A 56 -7.07 -21.64 -13.42
C THR A 56 -7.87 -20.45 -13.98
N PRO A 57 -8.27 -20.44 -15.26
CA PRO A 57 -9.26 -19.49 -15.75
C PRO A 57 -10.53 -19.71 -14.94
N LYS A 58 -10.93 -18.72 -14.13
CA LYS A 58 -12.20 -18.77 -13.41
C LYS A 58 -13.30 -18.88 -14.46
N SER A 59 -13.98 -20.03 -14.51
CA SER A 59 -15.27 -20.15 -15.19
C SER A 59 -16.16 -18.98 -14.70
N PRO A 60 -17.00 -18.38 -15.57
CA PRO A 60 -17.98 -17.41 -15.10
C PRO A 60 -18.87 -18.09 -14.06
N GLN A 61 -19.60 -17.33 -13.24
CA GLN A 61 -20.38 -17.80 -12.08
C GLN A 61 -19.49 -18.03 -10.83
N GLN A 62 -19.70 -17.37 -9.68
CA GLN A 62 -20.98 -17.15 -9.03
C GLN A 62 -21.03 -15.79 -8.30
N GLU A 63 -22.25 -15.25 -8.30
CA GLU A 63 -22.82 -14.12 -7.53
C GLU A 63 -22.39 -14.02 -6.07
#